data_AF-A0A9X8M674-F1
#
_entry.id   AF-A0A9X8M674-F1
#
_cell.length_a   1.000
_cell.length_b   1.000
_cell.length_c   1.000
_cell.angle_alpha   90.00
_cell.angle_beta   90.00
_cell.angle_gamma   90.00
#
_symmetry.space_group_name_H-M   'P 1'
#
loop_
_entity.id
_entity.type
_entity.pdbx_description
1 polymer ?
#
loop_
_entity_poly.entity_id
_entity_poly.type
_entity_poly.pdbx_seq_one_letter_code
_entity_poly.pdbx_strand_id
1 'polypeptide(L)' 'MDKFSSTEKIQTVKRYLDGTESGKTIAKSIEVTPSLLREWIRRYESSG' A
#
# COMPACT_ATOMS: atom_id res chain seq x y z
N MET A 1 -17.53 3.90 -5.50
CA MET A 1 -16.22 4.24 -6.09
C MET A 1 -15.17 3.93 -5.04
N ASP A 2 -14.33 2.93 -5.27
CA ASP A 2 -13.16 2.69 -4.42
C ASP A 2 -12.37 4.00 -4.32
N LYS A 3 -12.05 4.42 -3.09
CA LYS A 3 -11.29 5.65 -2.80
C LYS A 3 -9.88 5.64 -3.39
N PHE A 4 -9.40 4.48 -3.86
CA PHE A 4 -8.09 4.27 -4.46
C PHE A 4 -8.20 3.36 -5.68
N SER A 5 -7.61 3.81 -6.80
CA SER A 5 -7.46 3.02 -8.01
C SER A 5 -6.44 1.88 -7.82
N SER A 6 -6.53 0.83 -8.64
CA SER A 6 -5.57 -0.28 -8.61
C SER A 6 -4.12 0.20 -8.80
N THR A 7 -3.91 1.23 -9.60
CA THR A 7 -2.59 1.85 -9.82
C THR A 7 -2.05 2.50 -8.55
N GLU A 8 -2.88 3.27 -7.83
CA GLU A 8 -2.49 3.89 -6.56
C GLU A 8 -2.14 2.84 -5.49
N LYS A 9 -2.91 1.74 -5.42
CA LYS A 9 -2.62 0.62 -4.52
C LYS A 9 -1.25 0.01 -4.84
N ILE A 10 -0.97 -0.26 -6.13
CA ILE A 10 0.32 -0.81 -6.57
C ILE A 10 1.47 0.15 -6.30
N GLN A 11 1.29 1.46 -6.56
CA GLN A 11 2.31 2.47 -6.30
C GLN A 11 2.63 2.56 -4.80
N THR A 12 1.60 2.48 -3.95
CA THR A 12 1.76 2.44 -2.49
C THR A 12 2.56 1.23 -2.05
N VAL A 13 2.22 0.03 -2.56
CA VAL A 13 2.95 -1.21 -2.23
C VAL A 13 4.40 -1.14 -2.72
N LYS A 14 4.64 -0.64 -3.93
CA LYS A 14 6.02 -0.45 -4.45
C LYS A 14 6.84 0.50 -3.58
N ARG A 15 6.24 1.61 -3.13
CA ARG A 15 6.90 2.56 -2.21
C ARG A 15 7.25 1.92 -0.86
N TYR A 16 6.41 1.00 -0.37
CA TYR A 16 6.73 0.19 0.81
C TYR A 16 7.89 -0.78 0.55
N LEU A 17 7.90 -1.45 -0.62
CA LEU A 17 8.95 -2.39 -1.00
C LEU A 17 10.30 -1.72 -1.29
N ASP A 18 10.30 -0.47 -1.76
CA ASP A 18 11.51 0.34 -1.98
C ASP A 18 12.25 0.64 -0.67
N GLY A 19 11.58 0.53 0.48
CA GLY A 19 12.19 0.71 1.79
C GLY A 19 12.50 2.17 2.15
N THR A 20 12.06 3.13 1.33
CA THR A 20 12.25 4.58 1.57
C THR A 20 11.51 5.05 2.82
N GLU A 21 10.38 4.43 3.17
CA GLU A 21 9.57 4.77 4.32
C GLU A 21 8.96 3.53 4.98
N SER A 22 8.72 3.63 6.30
CA SER A 22 7.96 2.59 7.00
C SER A 22 6.51 2.53 6.49
N GLY A 23 5.93 1.33 6.45
CA GLY A 23 4.51 1.17 6.06
C GLY A 23 3.54 1.98 6.91
N LYS A 24 3.89 2.29 8.17
CA LYS A 24 3.09 3.18 9.02
C LYS A 24 3.13 4.63 8.54
N THR A 25 4.29 5.12 8.09
CA THR A 25 4.44 6.45 7.50
C THR A 25 3.64 6.55 6.21
N ILE A 26 3.81 5.57 5.31
CA ILE A 26 3.08 5.50 4.04
C ILE A 26 1.57 5.49 4.29
N ALA A 27 1.10 4.63 5.19
CA ALA A 27 -0.31 4.54 5.54
C ALA A 27 -0.88 5.87 6.05
N LYS A 28 -0.11 6.59 6.89
CA LYS A 28 -0.49 7.92 7.37
C LYS A 28 -0.50 8.97 6.26
N SER A 29 0.46 8.92 5.32
CA SER A 29 0.55 9.87 4.20
C SER A 29 -0.63 9.78 3.24
N ILE A 30 -1.19 8.59 3.05
CA ILE A 30 -2.37 8.37 2.20
C ILE A 30 -3.67 8.23 3.00
N GLU A 31 -3.63 8.52 4.31
CA GLU A 31 -4.76 8.41 5.24
C GLU A 31 -5.48 7.04 5.21
N VAL A 32 -4.71 5.96 5.04
CA VAL A 32 -5.22 4.59 5.14
C VAL A 32 -4.82 3.97 6.46
N THR A 33 -5.57 2.93 6.83
CA THR A 33 -5.19 2.11 7.98
C THR A 33 -4.01 1.21 7.62
N PRO A 34 -3.06 0.97 8.55
CA PRO A 34 -1.96 0.03 8.33
C PRO A 34 -2.43 -1.38 7.95
N SER A 35 -3.61 -1.79 8.44
CA SER A 35 -4.25 -3.06 8.08
C SER A 35 -4.60 -3.13 6.59
N LEU A 36 -5.12 -2.04 6.02
CA LEU A 36 -5.46 -1.96 4.60
C LEU A 36 -4.20 -2.01 3.73
N LEU A 37 -3.15 -1.28 4.12
CA LEU A 37 -1.86 -1.33 3.44
C LEU A 37 -1.28 -2.76 3.42
N ARG A 38 -1.35 -3.46 4.56
CA ARG A 38 -0.89 -4.85 4.66
C ARG A 38 -1.69 -5.80 3.76
N GLU A 39 -2.98 -5.56 3.61
CA GLU A 39 -3.81 -6.33 2.68
C GLU A 39 -3.42 -6.09 1.21
N TRP A 40 -3.08 -4.86 0.85
CA TRP A 40 -2.58 -4.55 -0.50
C TRP A 40 -1.24 -5.23 -0.77
N ILE A 41 -0.32 -5.21 0.20
CA ILE A 41 0.98 -5.90 0.09
C ILE A 41 0.74 -7.40 -0.07
N ARG A 42 -0.09 -8.01 0.78
CA ARG A 42 -0.39 -9.44 0.71
C ARG A 42 -1.03 -9.83 -0.62
N ARG A 43 -1.94 -9.01 -1.14
CA ARG A 43 -2.56 -9.25 -2.46
C ARG A 43 -1.55 -9.08 -3.58
N TYR A 44 -0.63 -8.13 -3.48
CA TYR A 44 0.44 -7.95 -4.45
C TYR A 44 1.41 -9.13 -4.48
N GLU A 45 1.82 -9.64 -3.31
CA GLU A 45 2.68 -10.83 -3.20
C GLU A 45 1.97 -12.12 -3.66
N SER A 46 0.67 -12.27 -3.36
CA SER A 46 -0.11 -13.44 -3.75
C SER A 46 -0.49 -13.46 -5.24
N SER A 47 -0.41 -12.32 -5.93
CA SER A 47 -0.64 -12.21 -7.37
C SER A 47 0.67 -12.29 -8.17
N GLY A 48 1.81 -12.53 -7.51
CA GLY A 48 3.12 -12.77 -8.12
C GLY A 48 3.29 -14.20 -8.60
#